data_AF-A0A661NLA2-F1
#
_entry.id   AF-A0A661NLA2-F1
#
_cell.length_a   1.000
_cell.length_b   1.000
_cell.length_c   1.000
_cell.angle_alpha   90.00
_cell.angle_beta   90.00
_cell.angle_gamma   90.00
#
_symmetry.space_group_name_H-M   'P 1'
#
loop_
_entity.id
_entity.type
_entity.pdbx_description
1 polymer ?
#
loop_
_entity_poly.entity_id
_entity_poly.type
_entity_poly.pdbx_seq_one_letter_code
_entity_poly.pdbx_strand_id
1 'polypeptide(L)'
;GECLVEGLVCRGGWCVDPCCGTDCLPGQECTADGTCRDPCQDVGQCPEGESCRMGVCVTLDCYFPDHACPDEQRCREGLCQADPCAAVSCPPGQYCLDGACRQPACGSCRDDEICFQGDCLRSLCASVTCLAPGTGCLDNECRPDPCQGVYCAEGFACQQGECLPDACRELACPPPSECRDGICVVPPGQRDGGREDAGPDGRDGGLEPTDGGDGGTTGDDGADGGIWPDGDGAGGCGCASGSAGTRPASMFLLLLLLLRRRGNRSGKRCVGREGR
;
A
#
# COMPACT_ATOMS: atom_id res chain seq x y z
N GLY A 1 -29.72 5.57 -16.75
CA GLY A 1 -30.34 6.54 -15.85
C GLY A 1 -29.69 7.89 -16.07
N GLU A 2 -30.46 8.96 -15.98
CA GLU A 2 -29.97 10.33 -16.01
C GLU A 2 -29.84 10.87 -14.58
N CYS A 3 -28.82 11.69 -14.33
CA CYS A 3 -28.62 12.25 -13.00
C CYS A 3 -29.40 13.56 -12.86
N LEU A 4 -30.25 13.64 -11.83
CA LEU A 4 -31.10 14.81 -11.55
C LEU A 4 -30.32 16.02 -11.01
N VAL A 5 -29.05 15.84 -10.66
CA VAL A 5 -28.15 16.90 -10.16
C VAL A 5 -27.20 17.27 -11.28
N GLU A 6 -27.17 18.56 -11.64
CA GLU A 6 -26.26 19.09 -12.65
C GLU A 6 -24.80 18.85 -12.28
N GLY A 7 -24.00 18.49 -13.28
CA GLY A 7 -22.56 18.23 -13.13
C GLY A 7 -22.21 16.85 -12.57
N LEU A 8 -23.18 15.95 -12.33
CA LEU A 8 -22.90 14.54 -12.01
C LEU A 8 -23.07 13.65 -13.25
N VAL A 9 -22.28 12.57 -13.29
CA VAL A 9 -22.36 11.54 -14.33
C VAL A 9 -22.85 10.22 -13.74
N CYS A 10 -23.60 9.46 -14.53
CA CYS A 10 -24.08 8.15 -14.12
C CYS A 10 -23.00 7.08 -14.38
N ARG A 11 -22.47 6.45 -13.32
CA ARG A 11 -21.53 5.32 -13.40
C ARG A 11 -22.04 4.18 -12.53
N GLY A 12 -22.33 3.02 -13.14
CA GLY A 12 -22.77 1.83 -12.40
C GLY A 12 -24.06 1.99 -11.60
N GLY A 13 -24.99 2.85 -12.06
CA GLY A 13 -26.24 3.14 -11.34
C GLY A 13 -26.13 4.23 -10.25
N TRP A 14 -24.93 4.81 -10.08
CA TRP A 14 -24.67 5.91 -9.15
C TRP A 14 -24.46 7.22 -9.89
N CYS A 15 -24.99 8.30 -9.34
CA CYS A 15 -24.65 9.65 -9.75
C CYS A 15 -23.42 10.13 -8.98
N VAL A 16 -22.31 10.31 -9.69
CA VAL A 16 -20.99 10.62 -9.12
C VAL A 16 -20.37 11.84 -9.79
N ASP A 17 -19.38 12.43 -9.13
CA ASP A 17 -18.54 13.47 -9.74
C ASP A 17 -17.85 12.92 -11.00
N PRO A 18 -17.69 13.70 -12.09
CA PRO A 18 -17.04 13.27 -13.33
C PRO A 18 -15.61 12.74 -13.13
N CYS A 19 -14.92 13.19 -12.08
CA CYS A 19 -13.58 12.73 -11.73
C CYS A 19 -13.56 11.46 -10.87
N CYS A 20 -14.73 10.89 -10.56
CA CYS A 20 -14.82 9.80 -9.62
C CYS A 20 -14.41 8.44 -10.23
N GLY A 21 -13.30 7.88 -9.75
CA GLY A 21 -12.64 6.73 -10.39
C GLY A 21 -11.90 7.12 -11.68
N THR A 22 -11.55 8.40 -11.84
CA THR A 22 -10.72 8.87 -12.95
C THR A 22 -9.27 9.00 -12.48
N ASP A 23 -8.41 8.15 -13.01
CA ASP A 23 -6.96 8.18 -12.79
C ASP A 23 -6.30 8.92 -13.96
N CYS A 24 -5.79 10.11 -13.68
CA CYS A 24 -5.06 10.90 -14.68
C CYS A 24 -3.57 10.52 -14.68
N LEU A 25 -2.89 10.78 -15.81
CA LEU A 25 -1.44 10.56 -15.90
C LEU A 25 -0.69 11.43 -14.86
N PRO A 26 0.51 11.02 -14.42
CA PRO A 26 1.31 11.85 -13.53
C PRO A 26 1.48 13.26 -14.08
N GLY A 27 1.30 14.26 -13.20
CA GLY A 27 1.33 15.68 -13.58
C GLY A 27 0.01 16.26 -14.10
N GLN A 28 -1.03 15.45 -14.30
CA GLN A 28 -2.35 15.92 -14.76
C GLN A 28 -3.37 15.94 -13.61
N GLU A 29 -4.30 16.89 -13.64
CA GLU A 29 -5.47 16.92 -12.75
C GLU A 29 -6.76 16.64 -13.54
N CYS A 30 -7.75 16.02 -12.90
CA CYS A 30 -9.07 15.90 -13.49
C CYS A 30 -9.85 17.20 -13.29
N THR A 31 -10.42 17.72 -14.38
CA THR A 31 -11.23 18.94 -14.40
C THR A 31 -12.71 18.65 -14.17
N ALA A 32 -13.51 19.69 -13.92
CA ALA A 32 -14.92 19.56 -13.54
C ALA A 32 -15.81 18.84 -14.57
N ASP A 33 -15.37 18.73 -15.83
CA ASP A 33 -16.00 18.00 -16.93
C ASP A 33 -15.53 16.54 -17.04
N GLY A 34 -14.61 16.09 -16.17
CA GLY A 34 -14.10 14.73 -16.13
C GLY A 34 -12.92 14.48 -17.07
N THR A 35 -12.30 15.53 -17.61
CA THR A 35 -11.14 15.41 -18.51
C THR A 35 -9.83 15.59 -17.73
N CYS A 36 -8.79 14.85 -18.12
CA CYS A 36 -7.47 14.99 -17.54
C CYS A 36 -6.70 16.11 -18.25
N ARG A 37 -6.19 17.06 -17.49
CA ARG A 37 -5.47 18.22 -18.03
C ARG A 37 -4.20 18.48 -17.24
N ASP A 38 -3.14 18.83 -17.95
CA ASP A 38 -1.92 19.34 -17.34
C ASP A 38 -2.17 20.78 -16.83
N PRO A 39 -2.11 21.03 -15.50
CA PRO A 39 -2.31 22.36 -14.93
C PRO A 39 -1.24 23.36 -15.36
N CYS A 40 -0.10 22.89 -15.85
CA CYS A 40 0.98 23.74 -16.36
C CYS A 40 0.68 24.39 -17.69
N GLN A 41 -0.38 23.98 -18.40
CA GLN A 41 -0.82 24.67 -19.61
C GLN A 41 -1.33 26.10 -19.35
N ASP A 42 -1.79 26.38 -18.13
CA ASP A 42 -2.24 27.71 -17.72
C ASP A 42 -1.15 28.53 -17.02
N VAL A 43 -0.02 27.88 -16.70
CA VAL A 43 1.14 28.55 -16.15
C VAL A 43 1.95 29.08 -17.31
N GLY A 44 2.17 30.39 -17.34
CA GLY A 44 3.08 30.99 -18.32
C GLY A 44 4.51 30.46 -18.17
N GLN A 45 5.46 31.12 -18.82
CA GLN A 45 6.87 30.75 -18.69
C GLN A 45 7.32 30.87 -17.22
N CYS A 46 7.83 29.79 -16.64
CA CYS A 46 8.47 29.85 -15.33
C CYS A 46 9.79 30.62 -15.40
N PRO A 47 10.23 31.23 -14.27
CA PRO A 47 11.55 31.85 -14.15
C PRO A 47 12.70 30.90 -14.52
N GLU A 48 13.88 31.48 -14.78
CA GLU A 48 15.09 30.70 -15.00
C GLU A 48 15.41 29.81 -13.79
N GLY A 49 15.71 28.54 -14.04
CA GLY A 49 15.99 27.54 -12.99
C GLY A 49 14.74 26.90 -12.37
N GLU A 50 13.54 27.25 -12.85
CA GLU A 50 12.28 26.65 -12.41
C GLU A 50 11.56 25.95 -13.57
N SER A 51 10.76 24.94 -13.23
CA SER A 51 9.83 24.30 -14.15
C SER A 51 8.46 24.18 -13.51
N CYS A 52 7.43 24.15 -14.33
CA CYS A 52 6.09 23.98 -13.82
C CYS A 52 5.88 22.53 -13.37
N ARG A 53 5.33 22.37 -12.16
CA ARG A 53 4.88 21.11 -11.60
C ARG A 53 3.53 21.34 -10.95
N MET A 54 2.51 20.60 -11.39
CA MET A 54 1.15 20.72 -10.86
C MET A 54 0.62 22.16 -10.80
N GLY A 55 0.90 22.96 -11.83
CA GLY A 55 0.40 24.34 -11.94
C GLY A 55 1.16 25.37 -11.10
N VAL A 56 2.32 25.02 -10.55
CA VAL A 56 3.19 25.91 -9.77
C VAL A 56 4.62 25.83 -10.32
N CYS A 57 5.28 26.98 -10.46
CA CYS A 57 6.71 27.00 -10.77
C CYS A 57 7.50 26.57 -9.53
N VAL A 58 8.29 25.52 -9.67
CA VAL A 58 9.16 24.98 -8.62
C VAL A 58 10.59 24.90 -9.14
N THR A 59 11.55 24.97 -8.23
CA THR A 59 12.97 24.76 -8.58
C THR A 59 13.17 23.38 -9.19
N LEU A 60 14.04 23.31 -10.20
CA LEU A 60 14.42 22.05 -10.84
C LEU A 60 15.06 21.09 -9.83
N ASP A 61 14.59 19.85 -9.82
CA ASP A 61 15.07 18.73 -9.02
C ASP A 61 15.14 17.45 -9.88
N CYS A 62 15.64 16.36 -9.30
CA CYS A 62 15.83 15.12 -10.06
C CYS A 62 14.56 14.33 -10.41
N TYR A 63 13.37 14.78 -10.00
CA TYR A 63 12.11 14.16 -10.42
C TYR A 63 11.65 14.64 -11.79
N PHE A 64 12.24 15.73 -12.32
CA PHE A 64 12.03 16.15 -13.70
C PHE A 64 12.82 15.28 -14.68
N PRO A 65 12.22 14.83 -15.80
CA PRO A 65 12.90 14.01 -16.81
C PRO A 65 14.25 14.56 -17.29
N ASP A 66 14.33 15.88 -17.53
CA ASP A 66 15.56 16.53 -18.04
C ASP A 66 16.64 16.75 -16.97
N HIS A 67 16.34 16.44 -15.70
CA HIS A 67 17.24 16.58 -14.56
C HIS A 67 17.42 15.26 -13.80
N ALA A 68 17.09 14.14 -14.45
CA ALA A 68 17.24 12.81 -13.87
C ALA A 68 18.68 12.57 -13.37
N CYS A 69 18.79 11.75 -12.34
CA CYS A 69 20.09 11.43 -11.77
C CYS A 69 20.98 10.68 -12.75
N PRO A 70 22.30 10.93 -12.71
CA PRO A 70 23.24 10.15 -13.50
C PRO A 70 23.25 8.68 -13.05
N ASP A 71 23.89 7.83 -13.84
CA ASP A 71 24.06 6.41 -13.50
C ASP A 71 24.60 6.23 -12.07
N GLU A 72 24.19 5.12 -11.43
CA GLU A 72 24.54 4.77 -10.04
C GLU A 72 24.00 5.72 -8.97
N GLN A 73 23.10 6.64 -9.31
CA GLN A 73 22.42 7.53 -8.37
C GLN A 73 20.89 7.41 -8.49
N ARG A 74 20.20 7.62 -7.37
CA ARG A 74 18.74 7.62 -7.26
C ARG A 74 18.24 8.96 -6.76
N CYS A 75 17.10 9.39 -7.29
CA CYS A 75 16.46 10.61 -6.82
C CYS A 75 15.81 10.40 -5.44
N ARG A 76 16.34 11.04 -4.41
CA ARG A 76 15.82 11.01 -3.04
C ARG A 76 15.70 12.42 -2.50
N GLU A 77 14.48 12.81 -2.11
CA GLU A 77 14.18 14.16 -1.60
C GLU A 77 14.56 15.29 -2.57
N GLY A 78 14.43 15.02 -3.88
CA GLY A 78 14.77 15.98 -4.94
C GLY A 78 16.28 16.13 -5.20
N LEU A 79 17.12 15.32 -4.53
CA LEU A 79 18.57 15.31 -4.72
C LEU A 79 19.03 13.95 -5.24
N CYS A 80 20.06 13.97 -6.08
CA CYS A 80 20.73 12.75 -6.51
C CYS A 80 21.64 12.26 -5.41
N GLN A 81 21.34 11.05 -4.93
CA GLN A 81 22.10 10.37 -3.90
C GLN A 81 22.63 9.06 -4.48
N ALA A 82 23.78 8.59 -4.00
CA ALA A 82 24.33 7.31 -4.43
C ALA A 82 23.29 6.20 -4.24
N ASP A 83 23.04 5.42 -5.28
CA ASP A 83 22.15 4.28 -5.21
C ASP A 83 22.89 3.13 -4.50
N PRO A 84 22.47 2.72 -3.28
CA PRO A 84 23.12 1.62 -2.58
C PRO A 84 23.03 0.29 -3.34
N CYS A 85 22.14 0.19 -4.34
CA CYS A 85 21.95 -0.97 -5.18
C CYS A 85 22.74 -0.93 -6.50
N ALA A 86 23.42 0.17 -6.84
CA ALA A 86 24.11 0.33 -8.13
C ALA A 86 25.14 -0.77 -8.41
N ALA A 87 25.89 -1.20 -7.38
CA ALA A 87 26.92 -2.22 -7.48
C ALA A 87 26.48 -3.59 -6.94
N VAL A 88 25.19 -3.77 -6.63
CA VAL A 88 24.67 -4.99 -6.00
C VAL A 88 24.08 -5.90 -7.07
N SER A 89 24.66 -7.10 -7.21
CA SER A 89 24.11 -8.15 -8.07
C SER A 89 23.40 -9.19 -7.21
N CYS A 90 22.06 -9.23 -7.30
CA CYS A 90 21.27 -10.16 -6.50
C CYS A 90 21.09 -11.53 -7.18
N PRO A 91 21.00 -12.62 -6.39
CA PRO A 91 20.68 -13.93 -6.92
C PRO A 91 19.36 -13.96 -7.71
N PRO A 92 19.16 -14.93 -8.61
CA PRO A 92 17.90 -15.08 -9.34
C PRO A 92 16.69 -15.08 -8.40
N GLY A 93 15.64 -14.34 -8.79
CA GLY A 93 14.41 -14.20 -8.01
C GLY A 93 14.48 -13.16 -6.87
N GLN A 94 15.63 -12.55 -6.60
CA GLN A 94 15.77 -11.47 -5.61
C GLN A 94 15.86 -10.09 -6.27
N TYR A 95 15.56 -9.06 -5.49
CA TYR A 95 15.74 -7.66 -5.87
C TYR A 95 16.61 -6.94 -4.85
N CYS A 96 17.27 -5.86 -5.25
CA CYS A 96 18.01 -5.04 -4.31
C CYS A 96 17.10 -3.96 -3.72
N LEU A 97 17.12 -3.86 -2.39
CA LEU A 97 16.49 -2.79 -1.64
C LEU A 97 17.48 -2.30 -0.58
N ASP A 98 17.80 -1.01 -0.60
CA ASP A 98 18.75 -0.35 0.31
C ASP A 98 20.09 -1.08 0.45
N GLY A 99 20.63 -1.58 -0.67
CA GLY A 99 21.93 -2.25 -0.73
C GLY A 99 21.93 -3.70 -0.28
N ALA A 100 20.77 -4.27 0.05
CA ALA A 100 20.62 -5.67 0.42
C ALA A 100 19.70 -6.40 -0.56
N CYS A 101 20.07 -7.64 -0.90
CA CYS A 101 19.21 -8.51 -1.69
C CYS A 101 18.06 -9.04 -0.84
N ARG A 102 16.84 -8.89 -1.36
CA ARG A 102 15.58 -9.28 -0.73
C ARG A 102 14.81 -10.19 -1.66
N GLN A 103 14.11 -11.17 -1.08
CA GLN A 103 13.08 -11.92 -1.80
C GLN A 103 11.82 -11.05 -1.92
N PRO A 104 11.07 -11.16 -3.02
CA PRO A 104 9.73 -10.62 -3.09
C PRO A 104 8.90 -11.04 -1.90
N ALA A 105 8.23 -10.09 -1.28
CA ALA A 105 7.42 -10.34 -0.10
C ALA A 105 6.11 -11.05 -0.49
N CYS A 106 5.48 -11.67 0.50
CA CYS A 106 4.10 -12.15 0.42
C CYS A 106 3.84 -13.25 -0.62
N GLY A 107 4.88 -13.96 -1.06
CA GLY A 107 4.73 -15.17 -1.89
C GLY A 107 3.90 -16.27 -1.24
N SER A 108 3.88 -16.30 0.10
CA SER A 108 3.22 -17.33 0.89
C SER A 108 2.03 -16.85 1.71
N CYS A 109 1.48 -15.67 1.40
CA CYS A 109 0.23 -15.25 2.03
C CYS A 109 -0.93 -16.11 1.54
N ARG A 110 -1.85 -16.41 2.45
CA ARG A 110 -3.09 -17.14 2.18
C ARG A 110 -4.11 -16.27 1.44
N ASP A 111 -5.18 -16.90 0.97
CA ASP A 111 -6.27 -16.22 0.28
C ASP A 111 -7.07 -15.27 1.19
N ASP A 112 -7.09 -15.52 2.51
CA ASP A 112 -7.72 -14.66 3.52
C ASP A 112 -6.79 -13.55 4.05
N GLU A 113 -5.61 -13.38 3.44
CA GLU A 113 -4.56 -12.46 3.87
C GLU A 113 -4.21 -11.41 2.81
N ILE A 114 -4.08 -10.17 3.28
CA ILE A 114 -3.47 -9.09 2.51
C ILE A 114 -1.98 -9.02 2.79
N CYS A 115 -1.25 -8.48 1.85
CA CYS A 115 0.17 -8.21 1.99
C CYS A 115 0.37 -6.73 2.32
N PHE A 116 0.70 -6.45 3.59
CA PHE A 116 0.87 -5.11 4.11
C PHE A 116 2.31 -4.94 4.59
N GLN A 117 3.04 -4.01 3.98
CA GLN A 117 4.46 -3.75 4.28
C GLN A 117 5.37 -5.00 4.28
N GLY A 118 4.99 -6.01 3.50
CA GLY A 118 5.73 -7.26 3.35
C GLY A 118 5.28 -8.40 4.26
N ASP A 119 4.33 -8.13 5.17
CA ASP A 119 3.76 -9.11 6.06
C ASP A 119 2.37 -9.59 5.59
N CYS A 120 2.09 -10.87 5.82
CA CYS A 120 0.78 -11.45 5.57
C CYS A 120 -0.13 -11.18 6.77
N LEU A 121 -1.16 -10.38 6.58
CA LEU A 121 -2.13 -10.03 7.61
C LEU A 121 -3.51 -10.50 7.21
N ARG A 122 -4.17 -11.26 8.09
CA ARG A 122 -5.59 -11.58 7.93
C ARG A 122 -6.41 -10.31 7.85
N SER A 123 -7.25 -10.22 6.84
CA SER A 123 -8.06 -9.04 6.59
C SER A 123 -9.32 -9.40 5.83
N LEU A 124 -10.44 -8.81 6.24
CA LEU A 124 -11.68 -8.87 5.46
C LEU A 124 -11.48 -8.27 4.06
N CYS A 125 -10.54 -7.33 3.91
CA CYS A 125 -10.20 -6.76 2.61
C CYS A 125 -9.60 -7.75 1.61
N ALA A 126 -9.19 -8.95 2.06
CA ALA A 126 -8.77 -9.99 1.14
C ALA A 126 -9.95 -10.55 0.31
N SER A 127 -11.19 -10.44 0.80
CA SER A 127 -12.39 -11.02 0.17
C SER A 127 -13.55 -10.05 -0.05
N VAL A 128 -13.46 -8.82 0.49
CA VAL A 128 -14.50 -7.79 0.35
C VAL A 128 -14.32 -7.01 -0.95
N THR A 129 -15.38 -6.94 -1.75
CA THR A 129 -15.48 -6.03 -2.90
C THR A 129 -16.35 -4.83 -2.54
N CYS A 130 -15.77 -3.64 -2.59
CA CYS A 130 -16.49 -2.39 -2.34
C CYS A 130 -17.20 -1.92 -3.61
N LEU A 131 -18.54 -1.89 -3.58
CA LEU A 131 -19.37 -1.61 -4.75
C LEU A 131 -19.59 -0.11 -5.01
N ALA A 132 -19.40 0.72 -3.99
CA ALA A 132 -19.56 2.16 -4.14
C ALA A 132 -18.38 2.74 -4.95
N PRO A 133 -18.62 3.62 -5.94
CA PRO A 133 -17.54 4.20 -6.74
C PRO A 133 -16.55 5.00 -5.89
N GLY A 134 -15.26 4.88 -6.21
CA GLY A 134 -14.18 5.58 -5.49
C GLY A 134 -14.03 5.11 -4.04
N THR A 135 -14.49 3.90 -3.71
CA THR A 135 -14.26 3.28 -2.41
C THR A 135 -13.35 2.07 -2.54
N GLY A 136 -12.47 1.89 -1.56
CA GLY A 136 -11.61 0.75 -1.39
C GLY A 136 -11.82 0.11 -0.03
N CYS A 137 -11.39 -1.13 0.14
CA CYS A 137 -11.38 -1.74 1.46
C CYS A 137 -10.14 -1.25 2.23
N LEU A 138 -10.37 -0.49 3.29
CA LEU A 138 -9.35 0.09 4.15
C LEU A 138 -9.76 -0.20 5.60
N ASP A 139 -8.82 -0.70 6.41
CA ASP A 139 -9.09 -1.09 7.81
C ASP A 139 -10.30 -2.04 7.98
N ASN A 140 -10.45 -3.02 7.07
CA ASN A 140 -11.58 -3.97 7.04
C ASN A 140 -12.96 -3.34 6.78
N GLU A 141 -13.01 -2.12 6.25
CA GLU A 141 -14.25 -1.42 5.93
C GLU A 141 -14.18 -0.81 4.53
N CYS A 142 -15.32 -0.78 3.81
CA CYS A 142 -15.40 -0.05 2.56
C CYS A 142 -15.46 1.45 2.85
N ARG A 143 -14.35 2.14 2.59
CA ARG A 143 -14.20 3.57 2.81
C ARG A 143 -13.85 4.28 1.50
N PRO A 144 -14.17 5.58 1.39
CA PRO A 144 -13.65 6.38 0.29
C PRO A 144 -12.13 6.24 0.22
N ASP A 145 -11.61 5.96 -0.97
CA ASP A 145 -10.18 5.91 -1.19
C ASP A 145 -9.58 7.30 -0.91
N PRO A 146 -8.62 7.44 0.02
CA PRO A 146 -8.02 8.73 0.35
C PRO A 146 -7.24 9.34 -0.82
N CYS A 147 -6.82 8.53 -1.80
CA CYS A 147 -6.14 8.95 -3.01
C CYS A 147 -7.10 9.31 -4.16
N GLN A 148 -8.39 9.06 -3.99
CA GLN A 148 -9.38 9.45 -4.98
C GLN A 148 -9.45 10.97 -5.13
N GLY A 149 -9.14 11.45 -6.34
CA GLY A 149 -9.09 12.88 -6.65
C GLY A 149 -7.82 13.58 -6.17
N VAL A 150 -6.81 12.81 -5.73
CA VAL A 150 -5.46 13.28 -5.47
C VAL A 150 -4.62 13.03 -6.70
N TYR A 151 -4.09 14.10 -7.28
CA TYR A 151 -3.31 14.05 -8.50
C TYR A 151 -1.87 14.43 -8.17
N CYS A 152 -0.95 13.50 -8.36
CA CYS A 152 0.46 13.69 -8.01
C CYS A 152 1.29 14.05 -9.23
N ALA A 153 2.34 14.83 -8.99
CA ALA A 153 3.33 15.17 -9.99
C ALA A 153 4.07 13.92 -10.47
N GLU A 154 4.76 14.04 -11.61
CA GLU A 154 5.69 13.01 -12.04
C GLU A 154 6.73 12.71 -10.96
N GLY A 155 6.98 11.42 -10.69
CA GLY A 155 7.88 10.96 -9.63
C GLY A 155 7.26 10.87 -8.25
N PHE A 156 5.96 11.17 -8.11
CA PHE A 156 5.22 11.05 -6.86
C PHE A 156 4.02 10.13 -7.05
N ALA A 157 3.76 9.30 -6.04
CA ALA A 157 2.58 8.46 -5.94
C ALA A 157 1.71 8.92 -4.78
N CYS A 158 0.40 8.76 -4.90
CA CYS A 158 -0.48 9.02 -3.77
C CYS A 158 -0.40 7.87 -2.76
N GLN A 159 -0.15 8.21 -1.50
CA GLN A 159 -0.25 7.30 -0.37
C GLN A 159 -1.06 7.98 0.73
N GLN A 160 -2.15 7.35 1.15
CA GLN A 160 -3.04 7.86 2.22
C GLN A 160 -3.53 9.30 1.98
N GLY A 161 -3.69 9.71 0.71
CA GLY A 161 -4.15 11.04 0.33
C GLY A 161 -3.05 12.11 0.22
N GLU A 162 -1.79 11.72 0.38
CA GLU A 162 -0.63 12.59 0.25
C GLU A 162 0.24 12.15 -0.94
N CYS A 163 0.80 13.11 -1.67
CA CYS A 163 1.75 12.83 -2.75
C CYS A 163 3.15 12.68 -2.17
N LEU A 164 3.64 11.44 -2.13
CA LEU A 164 4.98 11.08 -1.67
C LEU A 164 5.85 10.65 -2.85
N PRO A 165 7.18 10.77 -2.78
CA PRO A 165 8.06 10.23 -3.81
C PRO A 165 7.72 8.78 -4.11
N ASP A 166 7.58 8.46 -5.39
CA ASP A 166 7.23 7.12 -5.83
C ASP A 166 8.42 6.18 -5.63
N ALA A 167 8.36 5.40 -4.54
CA ALA A 167 9.37 4.40 -4.21
C ALA A 167 9.46 3.28 -5.25
N CYS A 168 8.46 3.13 -6.13
CA CYS A 168 8.43 2.13 -7.20
C CYS A 168 9.02 2.63 -8.52
N ARG A 169 9.29 3.94 -8.68
CA ARG A 169 9.77 4.53 -9.94
C ARG A 169 11.03 3.84 -10.48
N GLU A 170 11.96 3.50 -9.58
CA GLU A 170 13.27 2.94 -9.92
C GLU A 170 13.47 1.52 -9.35
N LEU A 171 12.41 0.90 -8.81
CA LEU A 171 12.51 -0.43 -8.24
C LEU A 171 12.21 -1.50 -9.29
N ALA A 172 13.24 -2.23 -9.71
CA ALA A 172 13.09 -3.36 -10.62
C ALA A 172 12.70 -4.64 -9.86
N CYS A 173 11.44 -5.05 -9.98
CA CYS A 173 10.95 -6.27 -9.37
C CYS A 173 11.12 -7.49 -10.29
N PRO A 174 11.66 -8.62 -9.78
CA PRO A 174 11.77 -9.84 -10.55
C PRO A 174 10.38 -10.45 -10.78
N PRO A 175 10.08 -11.01 -11.96
CA PRO A 175 8.83 -11.73 -12.16
C PRO A 175 8.70 -12.92 -11.19
N PRO A 176 7.50 -13.20 -10.64
CA PRO A 176 6.21 -12.60 -10.95
C PRO A 176 5.83 -11.36 -10.10
N SER A 177 6.77 -10.82 -9.33
CA SER A 177 6.47 -9.75 -8.39
C SER A 177 6.26 -8.39 -9.05
N GLU A 178 5.43 -7.57 -8.41
CA GLU A 178 5.15 -6.18 -8.77
C GLU A 178 5.60 -5.26 -7.63
N CYS A 179 5.92 -4.00 -7.94
CA CYS A 179 6.22 -3.04 -6.87
C CYS A 179 4.94 -2.52 -6.25
N ARG A 180 4.86 -2.57 -4.92
CA ARG A 180 3.82 -1.90 -4.13
C ARG A 180 4.46 -1.29 -2.90
N ASP A 181 4.20 -0.01 -2.66
CA ASP A 181 4.71 0.72 -1.48
C ASP A 181 6.24 0.61 -1.28
N GLY A 182 7.01 0.61 -2.38
CA GLY A 182 8.48 0.55 -2.34
C GLY A 182 9.07 -0.83 -2.05
N ILE A 183 8.26 -1.88 -2.07
CA ILE A 183 8.72 -3.27 -1.95
C ILE A 183 8.18 -4.11 -3.11
N CYS A 184 8.93 -5.12 -3.53
CA CYS A 184 8.43 -6.10 -4.48
C CYS A 184 7.55 -7.13 -3.78
N VAL A 185 6.33 -7.31 -4.26
CA VAL A 185 5.30 -8.18 -3.68
C VAL A 185 4.80 -9.18 -4.71
N VAL A 186 4.52 -10.41 -4.29
CA VAL A 186 3.88 -11.40 -5.16
C VAL A 186 2.36 -11.16 -5.17
N PRO A 187 1.73 -10.99 -6.36
CA PRO A 187 0.30 -10.74 -6.45
C PRO A 187 -0.51 -11.99 -6.04
N PRO A 188 -1.73 -11.84 -5.49
CA PRO A 188 -2.53 -12.94 -4.94
C PRO A 188 -2.63 -14.19 -5.82
N GLY A 189 -2.91 -14.03 -7.12
CA GLY A 189 -3.07 -15.15 -8.05
C GLY A 189 -1.79 -15.92 -8.39
N GLN A 190 -0.64 -15.51 -7.85
CA GLN A 190 0.66 -16.14 -8.08
C GLN A 190 1.34 -16.57 -6.78
N ARG A 191 0.61 -16.52 -5.65
CA ARG A 191 1.08 -16.98 -4.35
C ARG A 191 1.04 -18.50 -4.27
N ASP A 192 1.95 -19.09 -3.49
CA ASP A 192 1.99 -20.53 -3.22
C ASP A 192 0.93 -20.99 -2.20
N GLY A 193 0.06 -20.06 -1.78
CA GLY A 193 -1.07 -20.31 -0.90
C GLY A 193 -0.70 -20.55 0.56
N GLY A 194 0.59 -20.41 0.92
CA GLY A 194 1.06 -20.63 2.29
C GLY A 194 0.62 -22.00 2.79
N ARG A 195 1.13 -23.06 2.16
CA ARG A 195 0.78 -24.44 2.54
C ARG A 195 0.99 -24.60 4.05
N GLU A 196 -0.04 -25.11 4.73
CA GLU A 196 0.05 -25.47 6.15
C GLU A 196 0.95 -26.71 6.30
N ASP A 197 2.23 -26.59 5.99
CA ASP A 197 3.18 -27.66 6.25
C ASP A 197 3.56 -27.60 7.75
N ALA A 198 3.08 -28.62 8.48
CA ALA A 198 3.48 -29.10 9.80
C ALA A 198 2.62 -28.67 11.02
N GLY A 199 1.47 -29.32 11.17
CA GLY A 199 1.26 -30.06 12.43
C GLY A 199 2.19 -31.29 12.43
N PRO A 200 2.77 -31.72 13.57
CA PRO A 200 3.74 -32.83 13.62
C PRO A 200 3.16 -34.22 13.28
N ASP A 201 1.91 -34.31 12.84
CA ASP A 201 1.23 -35.57 12.55
C ASP A 201 1.05 -35.77 11.03
N GLY A 202 2.17 -35.95 10.33
CA GLY A 202 2.19 -36.44 8.94
C GLY A 202 1.69 -37.88 8.85
N ARG A 203 0.37 -38.06 8.81
CA ARG A 203 -0.30 -39.31 8.40
C ARG A 203 -1.19 -39.06 7.19
N ASP A 204 -0.52 -38.80 6.08
CA ASP A 204 -1.05 -38.93 4.74
C ASP A 204 -1.31 -40.42 4.46
N GLY A 205 -2.57 -40.80 4.62
CA GLY A 205 -3.12 -42.10 4.26
C GLY A 205 -3.24 -42.33 2.75
N GLY A 206 -2.10 -42.33 2.05
CA GLY A 206 -2.00 -42.86 0.70
C GLY A 206 -1.83 -44.38 0.73
N LEU A 207 -2.94 -45.11 0.70
CA LEU A 207 -2.93 -46.56 0.45
C LEU A 207 -2.64 -46.82 -1.04
N GLU A 208 -1.42 -47.21 -1.37
CA GLU A 208 -1.15 -48.12 -2.49
C GLU A 208 -0.66 -49.46 -1.93
N PRO A 209 -1.31 -50.60 -2.24
CA PRO A 209 -0.76 -51.90 -1.89
C PRO A 209 0.23 -52.30 -2.98
N THR A 210 1.53 -52.30 -2.64
CA THR A 210 2.51 -53.15 -3.34
C THR A 210 3.10 -54.13 -2.34
N ASP A 211 2.54 -55.33 -2.43
CA ASP A 211 3.10 -56.63 -2.12
C ASP A 211 4.62 -56.72 -2.35
N GLY A 212 5.36 -56.91 -1.26
CA GLY A 212 6.75 -57.36 -1.32
C GLY A 212 7.55 -57.16 -0.03
N GLY A 213 7.82 -58.26 0.68
CA GLY A 213 9.10 -58.41 1.38
C GLY A 213 9.03 -58.56 2.89
N ASP A 214 9.10 -59.82 3.34
CA ASP A 214 9.35 -60.24 4.71
C ASP A 214 10.75 -59.83 5.19
N GLY A 215 10.91 -59.48 6.47
CA GLY A 215 12.23 -59.32 7.08
C GLY A 215 12.24 -58.54 8.39
N GLY A 216 12.03 -59.23 9.51
CA GLY A 216 11.71 -58.64 10.80
C GLY A 216 12.80 -57.84 11.52
N THR A 217 12.33 -56.87 12.31
CA THR A 217 12.87 -56.37 13.58
C THR A 217 11.62 -55.97 14.38
N THR A 218 11.47 -56.09 15.69
CA THR A 218 12.32 -55.71 16.82
C THR A 218 11.69 -56.31 18.08
N GLY A 219 12.53 -56.77 19.02
CA GLY A 219 12.16 -56.75 20.42
C GLY A 219 12.27 -55.32 20.97
N ASP A 220 11.41 -54.97 21.91
CA ASP A 220 11.75 -54.42 23.23
C ASP A 220 10.49 -53.79 23.84
N ASP A 221 9.93 -54.49 24.83
CA ASP A 221 8.85 -54.05 25.71
C ASP A 221 9.43 -53.40 26.98
N GLY A 222 8.74 -52.36 27.48
CA GLY A 222 8.81 -51.88 28.88
C GLY A 222 9.39 -50.48 29.03
N ALA A 223 8.56 -49.45 29.27
CA ALA A 223 8.09 -48.98 30.60
C ALA A 223 9.27 -48.44 31.45
N ASP A 224 9.31 -47.16 31.84
CA ASP A 224 8.58 -46.52 32.96
C ASP A 224 8.45 -45.00 32.68
N GLY A 225 7.42 -44.23 33.05
CA GLY A 225 6.86 -44.02 34.39
C GLY A 225 7.34 -42.66 34.96
N GLY A 226 6.53 -41.61 34.85
CA GLY A 226 6.89 -40.27 35.35
C GLY A 226 5.73 -39.28 35.45
N ILE A 227 4.97 -39.40 36.53
CA ILE A 227 3.90 -38.51 36.99
C ILE A 227 4.52 -37.22 37.56
N TRP A 228 4.06 -36.04 37.12
CA TRP A 228 4.22 -34.78 37.87
C TRP A 228 2.93 -33.93 37.82
N PRO A 229 2.61 -33.21 38.91
CA PRO A 229 1.24 -32.83 39.26
C PRO A 229 0.81 -31.44 38.78
N ASP A 230 -0.51 -31.27 38.75
CA ASP A 230 -1.23 -30.00 38.71
C ASP A 230 -0.75 -29.01 39.78
N GLY A 231 -0.67 -27.74 39.38
CA GLY A 231 -0.33 -26.62 40.25
C GLY A 231 -1.09 -25.37 39.84
N ASP A 232 -2.31 -25.23 40.36
CA ASP A 232 -3.07 -23.99 40.40
C ASP A 232 -2.31 -22.91 41.18
N GLY A 233 -2.20 -21.71 40.60
CA GLY A 233 -1.50 -20.59 41.21
C GLY A 233 -2.11 -19.25 40.79
N ALA A 234 -3.17 -18.85 41.48
CA ALA A 234 -3.74 -17.52 41.44
C ALA A 234 -2.69 -16.46 41.86
N GLY A 235 -2.64 -15.34 41.14
CA GLY A 235 -1.79 -14.20 41.47
C GLY A 235 -2.21 -12.95 40.73
N GLY A 236 -3.21 -12.25 41.27
CA GLY A 236 -3.50 -10.88 40.87
C GLY A 236 -2.48 -9.90 41.47
N CYS A 237 -2.18 -8.84 40.72
CA CYS A 237 -1.76 -7.55 41.26
C CYS A 237 -2.12 -6.46 40.25
N GLY A 238 -3.00 -5.54 40.67
CA GLY A 238 -3.25 -4.29 39.96
C GLY A 238 -2.30 -3.18 40.40
N CYS A 239 -2.25 -2.13 39.57
CA CYS A 239 -1.86 -0.74 39.85
C CYS A 239 -2.10 0.03 38.54
N ALA A 240 -2.48 1.30 38.45
CA ALA A 240 -3.15 2.25 39.33
C ALA A 240 -3.45 3.44 38.40
N SER A 241 -4.67 3.97 38.43
CA SER A 241 -5.04 5.18 37.68
C SER A 241 -4.43 6.40 38.34
N GLY A 242 -3.64 7.17 37.58
CA GLY A 242 -2.92 8.35 38.06
C GLY A 242 -3.17 9.59 37.21
N SER A 243 -4.12 10.40 37.70
CA SER A 243 -4.19 11.87 37.67
C SER A 243 -4.17 12.65 36.34
N ALA A 244 -5.28 13.36 36.16
CA ALA A 244 -5.49 14.52 35.30
C ALA A 244 -4.48 15.66 35.57
N GLY A 245 -3.91 16.20 34.49
CA GLY A 245 -3.15 17.45 34.47
C GLY A 245 -3.85 18.50 33.60
N THR A 246 -4.54 19.43 34.25
CA THR A 246 -5.14 20.62 33.66
C THR A 246 -4.08 21.67 33.38
N ARG A 247 -3.93 22.18 32.14
CA ARG A 247 -3.30 23.48 31.80
C ARG A 247 -3.79 24.01 30.42
N PRO A 248 -3.74 25.34 30.17
CA PRO A 248 -4.87 26.08 29.63
C PRO A 248 -4.80 26.39 28.13
N ALA A 249 -5.99 26.54 27.55
CA ALA A 249 -6.22 27.18 26.26
C ALA A 249 -5.94 28.70 26.36
N SER A 250 -5.32 29.26 25.32
CA SER A 250 -5.54 30.61 24.75
C SER A 250 -4.24 31.24 24.25
N MET A 251 -3.82 30.98 23.00
CA MET A 251 -3.16 31.97 22.12
C MET A 251 -2.75 31.42 20.74
N PHE A 252 -3.66 30.76 19.98
CA PHE A 252 -3.33 30.37 18.59
C PHE A 252 -4.49 30.51 17.61
N LEU A 253 -5.46 31.38 17.91
CA LEU A 253 -6.69 31.52 17.11
C LEU A 253 -6.68 32.67 16.09
N LEU A 254 -5.57 33.39 15.92
CA LEU A 254 -5.50 34.52 14.98
C LEU A 254 -4.52 34.36 13.81
N LEU A 255 -3.71 33.29 13.76
CA LEU A 255 -2.86 32.99 12.59
C LEU A 255 -3.50 32.01 11.59
N LEU A 256 -4.50 31.21 12.02
CA LEU A 256 -5.16 30.21 11.18
C LEU A 256 -6.21 30.79 10.20
N LEU A 257 -6.58 32.06 10.34
CA LEU A 257 -7.57 32.70 9.46
C LEU A 257 -6.95 33.36 8.21
N LEU A 258 -5.63 33.51 8.14
CA LEU A 258 -4.94 34.09 6.96
C LEU A 258 -4.26 33.05 6.06
N LEU A 259 -4.11 31.80 6.52
CA LEU A 259 -3.71 30.66 5.67
C LEU A 259 -4.91 29.94 5.02
N ARG A 260 -6.14 30.23 5.44
CA ARG A 260 -7.36 29.62 4.87
C ARG A 260 -7.80 30.21 3.53
N ARG A 261 -7.09 31.22 3.01
CA ARG A 261 -7.49 31.99 1.82
C ARG A 261 -6.63 31.78 0.57
N ARG A 262 -5.65 30.87 0.62
CA ARG A 262 -4.94 30.41 -0.59
C ARG A 262 -5.31 28.95 -0.86
N GLY A 263 -6.29 28.78 -1.76
CA GLY A 263 -6.38 27.61 -2.62
C GLY A 263 -6.71 26.27 -1.97
N ASN A 264 -7.69 26.20 -1.08
CA ASN A 264 -8.35 24.91 -0.85
C ASN A 264 -9.28 24.64 -2.05
N ARG A 265 -8.72 24.24 -3.20
CA ARG A 265 -9.48 23.46 -4.20
C ARG A 265 -9.74 22.12 -3.51
N SER A 266 -10.76 22.10 -2.66
CA SER A 266 -11.22 20.88 -2.00
C SER A 266 -11.43 19.84 -3.09
N GLY A 267 -10.57 18.81 -3.13
CA GLY A 267 -10.82 17.62 -3.93
C GLY A 267 -12.25 17.16 -3.61
N LYS A 268 -13.13 17.22 -4.60
CA LYS A 268 -14.53 16.81 -4.41
C LYS A 268 -14.50 15.31 -4.15
N ARG A 269 -14.85 14.91 -2.92
CA ARG A 269 -14.88 13.50 -2.54
C ARG A 269 -15.86 12.76 -3.44
N CYS A 270 -15.46 11.58 -3.92
CA CYS A 270 -16.35 10.61 -4.52
C CYS A 270 -17.46 10.23 -3.53
N VAL A 271 -18.62 10.85 -3.67
CA VAL A 271 -19.82 10.47 -2.93
C VAL A 271 -20.90 10.20 -3.95
N GLY A 272 -21.13 8.91 -4.23
CA GLY A 272 -22.23 8.48 -5.06
C GLY A 272 -23.56 8.69 -4.35
N ARG A 273 -24.55 9.18 -5.10
CA ARG A 273 -25.97 9.05 -4.72
C ARG A 273 -26.61 8.02 -5.63
N GLU A 274 -27.47 7.18 -5.07
CA GLU A 274 -28.25 6.22 -5.87
C GLU A 274 -29.00 6.98 -6.96
N GLY A 275 -28.77 6.59 -8.22
CA GLY A 275 -29.55 7.10 -9.34
C GLY A 275 -30.97 6.55 -9.25
N ARG A 276 -31.97 7.43 -9.41
CA ARG A 276 -33.35 7.01 -9.65
C ARG A 276 -33.61 6.88 -11.13
#